data_AF-A0AAW5WZ20-F1
#
_entry.id   AF-A0AAW5WZ20-F1
#
_cell.length_a   1.000
_cell.length_b   1.000
_cell.length_c   1.000
_cell.angle_alpha   90.00
_cell.angle_beta   90.00
_cell.angle_gamma   90.00
#
_symmetry.space_group_name_H-M   'P 1'
#
loop_
_entity.id
_entity.type
_entity.pdbx_description
1 polymer ?
#
loop_
_entity_poly.entity_id
_entity_poly.type
_entity_poly.pdbx_seq_one_letter_code
_entity_poly.pdbx_strand_id
1 'polypeptide(L)'
;MAFKINFTADQVFDGCTMLVVSVQKRKASTEYNNSEDVKKYPFLVRLVVSDDSNGLNQGQQVAVKLKSAESLKTGQIFIFKDTTGASIPNGNVNFWSRGGYVQLSVKGDCLNAGN
;
A
#
# COMPACT_ATOMS: atom_id res chain seq x y z
N MET A 1 -23.23 -10.15 -12.14
CA MET A 1 -23.28 -9.83 -10.69
C MET A 1 -21.91 -9.25 -10.33
N ALA A 2 -21.85 -7.99 -9.88
CA ALA A 2 -20.58 -7.37 -9.49
C ALA A 2 -20.34 -7.59 -8.00
N PHE A 3 -19.38 -8.43 -7.64
CA PHE A 3 -18.96 -8.61 -6.26
C PHE A 3 -18.06 -7.44 -5.87
N LYS A 4 -18.47 -6.66 -4.87
CA LYS A 4 -17.63 -5.61 -4.29
C LYS A 4 -17.01 -6.15 -3.02
N ILE A 5 -15.77 -6.59 -3.11
CA ILE A 5 -15.02 -7.09 -1.96
C ILE A 5 -14.33 -5.89 -1.29
N ASN A 6 -14.69 -5.62 -0.03
CA ASN A 6 -14.06 -4.58 0.78
C ASN A 6 -13.06 -5.24 1.72
N PHE A 7 -11.77 -5.09 1.43
CA PHE A 7 -10.70 -5.46 2.35
C PHE A 7 -10.07 -4.19 2.95
N THR A 8 -9.67 -4.27 4.21
CA THR A 8 -8.76 -3.27 4.79
C THR A 8 -7.34 -3.52 4.28
N ALA A 9 -6.48 -2.49 4.35
CA ALA A 9 -5.07 -2.65 3.98
C ALA A 9 -4.36 -3.67 4.87
N ASP A 10 -4.68 -3.69 6.16
CA ASP A 10 -4.08 -4.62 7.12
C ASP A 10 -4.46 -6.07 6.80
N GLN A 11 -5.70 -6.33 6.38
CA GLN A 11 -6.13 -7.67 5.95
C GLN A 11 -5.42 -8.16 4.68
N VAL A 12 -5.02 -7.26 3.79
CA VAL A 12 -4.33 -7.62 2.54
C VAL A 12 -2.87 -7.96 2.78
N PHE A 13 -2.27 -7.35 3.80
CA PHE A 13 -0.85 -7.49 4.10
C PHE A 13 -0.56 -8.39 5.28
N ASP A 14 -1.58 -8.94 5.94
CA ASP A 14 -1.40 -9.84 7.07
C ASP A 14 -0.46 -11.02 6.73
N GLY A 15 0.50 -11.26 7.61
CA GLY A 15 1.56 -12.24 7.44
C GLY A 15 2.70 -11.84 6.47
N CYS A 16 2.71 -10.60 5.97
CA CYS A 16 3.78 -10.10 5.10
C CYS A 16 4.79 -9.24 5.86
N THR A 17 6.07 -9.45 5.54
CA THR A 17 7.14 -8.51 5.85
C THR A 17 7.44 -7.68 4.61
N MET A 18 7.41 -6.35 4.76
CA MET A 18 7.55 -5.41 3.67
C MET A 18 8.72 -4.46 3.89
N LEU A 19 9.50 -4.23 2.84
CA LEU A 19 10.61 -3.30 2.81
C LEU A 19 10.25 -2.06 1.98
N VAL A 20 10.45 -0.87 2.54
CA VAL A 20 10.29 0.39 1.80
C VAL A 20 11.42 0.53 0.79
N VAL A 21 11.09 0.52 -0.49
CA VAL A 21 12.06 0.68 -1.58
C VAL A 21 12.10 2.10 -2.14
N SER A 22 11.01 2.86 -2.02
CA SER A 22 10.99 4.27 -2.41
C SER A 22 9.87 5.04 -1.73
N VAL A 23 10.12 6.31 -1.40
CA VAL A 23 9.11 7.28 -0.95
C VAL A 23 9.16 8.47 -1.89
N GLN A 24 8.04 8.80 -2.53
CA GLN A 24 7.97 9.85 -3.54
C GLN A 24 6.76 10.76 -3.30
N LYS A 25 6.90 12.06 -3.57
CA LYS A 25 5.75 12.96 -3.69
C LYS A 25 5.08 12.76 -5.06
N ARG A 26 3.79 12.51 -5.06
CA ARG A 26 2.97 12.32 -6.26
C ARG A 26 2.81 13.66 -6.98
N LYS A 27 2.80 13.60 -8.30
CA LYS A 27 2.44 14.73 -9.17
C LYS A 27 1.09 14.44 -9.80
N ALA A 28 0.24 15.47 -9.87
CA ALA A 28 -1.01 15.38 -10.62
C ALA A 28 -0.69 15.21 -12.12
N SER A 29 -1.45 14.36 -12.79
CA SER A 29 -1.42 14.22 -14.23
C SER A 29 -2.75 14.65 -14.79
N THR A 30 -2.71 15.53 -15.78
CA THR A 30 -3.88 16.01 -16.53
C THR A 30 -4.57 14.88 -17.30
N GLU A 31 -3.81 13.87 -17.73
CA GLU A 31 -4.32 12.70 -18.47
C GLU A 31 -5.26 11.82 -17.64
N TYR A 32 -5.00 11.71 -16.32
CA TYR A 32 -5.75 10.82 -15.43
C TYR A 32 -6.75 11.57 -14.53
N ASN A 33 -6.91 12.89 -14.73
CA ASN A 33 -7.74 13.79 -13.92
C ASN A 33 -7.65 13.51 -12.41
N ASN A 34 -6.43 13.31 -11.90
CA ASN A 34 -6.20 12.76 -10.56
C ASN A 34 -5.78 13.83 -9.53
N SER A 35 -5.96 15.11 -9.84
CA SER A 35 -5.50 16.23 -9.02
C SER A 35 -6.06 16.20 -7.59
N GLU A 36 -7.34 15.87 -7.42
CA GLU A 36 -7.95 15.75 -6.10
C GLU A 36 -7.40 14.57 -5.31
N ASP A 37 -7.19 13.43 -5.97
CA ASP A 37 -6.62 12.24 -5.34
C ASP A 37 -5.16 12.45 -4.90
N VAL A 38 -4.39 13.22 -5.68
CA VAL A 38 -3.02 13.61 -5.32
C VAL A 38 -3.02 14.60 -4.16
N LYS A 39 -3.97 15.54 -4.09
CA LYS A 39 -4.10 16.44 -2.93
C LYS A 39 -4.44 15.67 -1.66
N LYS A 40 -5.33 14.67 -1.76
CA LYS A 40 -5.75 13.86 -0.62
C LYS A 40 -4.66 12.88 -0.16
N TYR A 41 -3.95 12.25 -1.10
CA TYR A 41 -2.86 11.31 -0.83
C TYR A 41 -1.60 11.75 -1.60
N PRO A 42 -0.82 12.71 -1.07
CA PRO A 42 0.30 13.31 -1.80
C PRO A 42 1.54 12.43 -1.87
N PHE A 43 1.62 11.35 -1.11
CA PHE A 43 2.80 10.47 -1.10
C PHE A 43 2.51 9.13 -1.76
N LEU A 44 3.49 8.62 -2.50
CA LEU A 44 3.54 7.27 -3.04
C LEU A 44 4.72 6.54 -2.38
N VAL A 45 4.40 5.50 -1.63
CA VAL A 45 5.38 4.61 -1.03
C VAL A 45 5.36 3.31 -1.81
N ARG A 46 6.52 2.86 -2.27
CA ARG A 46 6.67 1.52 -2.83
C ARG A 46 7.25 0.62 -1.76
N LEU A 47 6.55 -0.49 -1.55
CA LEU A 47 6.94 -1.58 -0.67
C LEU A 47 7.30 -2.76 -1.55
N VAL A 48 8.31 -3.53 -1.16
CA VAL A 48 8.54 -4.87 -1.72
C VAL A 48 8.30 -5.88 -0.62
N VAL A 49 7.63 -6.98 -0.96
CA VAL A 49 7.46 -8.10 -0.04
C VAL A 49 8.83 -8.78 0.12
N SER A 50 9.43 -8.67 1.31
CA SER A 50 10.68 -9.36 1.62
C SER A 50 10.43 -10.78 2.06
N ASP A 51 9.31 -11.02 2.76
CA ASP A 51 8.89 -12.33 3.21
C ASP A 51 7.36 -12.40 3.30
N ASP A 52 6.78 -13.56 2.99
CA ASP A 52 5.39 -13.87 3.22
C ASP A 52 5.27 -15.33 3.68
N SER A 53 4.26 -15.62 4.50
CA SER A 53 4.10 -16.94 5.14
C SER A 53 4.05 -18.14 4.19
N ASN A 54 3.70 -17.89 2.92
CA ASN A 54 3.59 -18.92 1.87
C ASN A 54 4.71 -18.86 0.82
N GLY A 55 5.62 -17.89 0.87
CA GLY A 55 6.69 -17.70 -0.11
C GLY A 55 6.21 -17.30 -1.52
N LEU A 56 4.95 -16.92 -1.70
CA LEU A 56 4.32 -16.72 -3.02
C LEU A 56 4.54 -15.31 -3.56
N ASN A 57 4.61 -14.33 -2.66
CA ASN A 57 4.63 -12.91 -3.03
C ASN A 57 6.01 -12.27 -2.83
N GLN A 58 7.02 -13.03 -2.40
CA GLN A 58 8.38 -12.53 -2.22
C GLN A 58 8.90 -11.84 -3.50
N GLY A 59 9.45 -10.64 -3.36
CA GLY A 59 9.94 -9.81 -4.46
C GLY A 59 8.86 -8.99 -5.18
N GLN A 60 7.57 -9.21 -4.91
CA GLN A 60 6.49 -8.42 -5.50
C GLN A 60 6.49 -7.00 -4.94
N GLN A 61 6.29 -6.01 -5.81
CA GLN A 61 6.20 -4.61 -5.43
C GLN A 61 4.75 -4.17 -5.32
N VAL A 62 4.44 -3.45 -4.24
CA VAL A 62 3.14 -2.84 -4.00
C VAL A 62 3.29 -1.34 -3.82
N ALA A 63 2.40 -0.59 -4.47
CA ALA A 63 2.36 0.86 -4.37
C ALA A 63 1.23 1.30 -3.42
N VAL A 64 1.61 2.00 -2.34
CA VAL A 64 0.70 2.53 -1.32
C VAL A 64 0.66 4.05 -1.40
N LYS A 65 -0.53 4.63 -1.47
CA LYS A 65 -0.72 6.09 -1.50
C LYS A 65 -1.08 6.58 -0.10
N LEU A 66 -0.29 7.48 0.46
CA LEU A 66 -0.45 7.93 1.85
C LEU A 66 -0.74 9.42 1.94
N LYS A 67 -1.46 9.82 3.00
CA LYS A 67 -1.62 11.24 3.39
C LYS A 67 -0.32 11.82 3.92
N SER A 68 0.40 11.04 4.72
CA SER A 68 1.69 11.38 5.32
C SER A 68 2.70 10.24 5.14
N ALA A 69 3.95 10.59 4.80
CA ALA A 69 5.06 9.66 4.64
C ALA A 69 6.42 10.25 5.05
N GLU A 70 6.42 11.38 5.78
CA GLU A 70 7.65 12.16 6.05
C GLU A 70 8.61 11.45 7.01
N SER A 71 8.08 10.57 7.86
CA SER A 71 8.88 9.74 8.78
C SER A 71 9.42 8.46 8.13
N LEU A 72 8.97 8.11 6.92
CA LEU A 72 9.33 6.86 6.25
C LEU A 72 10.68 6.99 5.54
N LYS A 73 11.55 6.01 5.77
CA LYS A 73 12.85 5.93 5.10
C LYS A 73 12.92 4.72 4.19
N THR A 74 13.63 4.88 3.08
CA THR A 74 13.98 3.74 2.23
C THR A 74 14.87 2.79 3.01
N GLY A 75 14.64 1.48 2.89
CA GLY A 75 15.29 0.44 3.69
C GLY A 75 14.56 0.09 5.00
N GLN A 76 13.49 0.81 5.35
CA GLN A 76 12.72 0.49 6.55
C GLN A 76 11.84 -0.74 6.34
N ILE A 77 11.80 -1.61 7.35
CA ILE A 77 11.03 -2.86 7.35
C ILE A 77 9.75 -2.66 8.17
N PHE A 78 8.64 -3.16 7.65
CA PHE A 78 7.33 -3.20 8.29
C PHE A 78 6.85 -4.64 8.33
N ILE A 79 6.50 -5.12 9.51
CA ILE A 79 6.03 -6.49 9.72
C ILE A 79 4.53 -6.40 9.98
N PHE A 80 3.72 -6.77 9.00
CA PHE A 80 2.28 -6.84 9.13
C PHE A 80 1.93 -8.20 9.73
N LYS A 81 1.88 -8.26 11.06
CA LYS A 81 1.58 -9.49 11.78
C LYS A 81 0.60 -9.19 12.90
N ASP A 82 -0.58 -9.81 12.81
CA ASP A 82 -1.64 -9.69 13.80
C ASP A 82 -2.02 -8.21 14.07
N THR A 83 -2.71 -7.94 15.19
CA THR A 83 -3.20 -6.58 15.53
C THR A 83 -2.14 -5.64 16.11
N THR A 84 -0.94 -6.15 16.42
CA THR A 84 0.16 -5.37 17.02
C THR A 84 1.20 -4.93 16.01
N GLY A 85 1.22 -5.54 14.82
CA GLY A 85 2.19 -5.25 13.78
C GLY A 85 1.96 -3.91 13.08
N ALA A 86 2.66 -3.77 11.96
CA ALA A 86 2.52 -2.61 11.09
C ALA A 86 1.06 -2.44 10.64
N SER A 87 0.63 -1.19 10.53
CA SER A 87 -0.74 -0.86 10.15
C SER A 87 -0.79 0.34 9.22
N ILE A 88 -1.85 0.37 8.42
CA ILE A 88 -2.20 1.50 7.55
C ILE A 88 -3.56 2.02 8.00
N PRO A 89 -3.60 3.00 8.94
CA PRO A 89 -4.85 3.55 9.45
C PRO A 89 -5.73 4.13 8.35
N ASN A 90 -7.04 3.89 8.46
CA ASN A 90 -8.03 4.24 7.43
C ASN A 90 -7.66 3.70 6.03
N GLY A 91 -6.98 2.55 6.03
CA GLY A 91 -6.54 1.85 4.83
C GLY A 91 -7.71 1.39 3.98
N ASN A 92 -7.76 1.85 2.74
CA ASN A 92 -8.72 1.39 1.74
C ASN A 92 -7.98 0.71 0.59
N VAL A 93 -8.45 -0.48 0.25
CA VAL A 93 -7.93 -1.26 -0.86
C VAL A 93 -8.96 -1.28 -1.99
N ASN A 94 -8.50 -0.93 -3.19
CA ASN A 94 -9.30 -1.09 -4.40
C ASN A 94 -8.64 -2.08 -5.34
N PHE A 95 -9.44 -3.05 -5.78
CA PHE A 95 -9.08 -4.01 -6.81
C PHE A 95 -9.79 -3.65 -8.10
N TRP A 96 -9.07 -3.75 -9.21
CA TRP A 96 -9.70 -3.71 -10.54
C TRP A 96 -8.91 -4.62 -11.48
N SER A 97 -9.59 -5.17 -12.48
CA SER A 97 -8.92 -5.97 -13.51
C SER A 97 -8.68 -5.12 -14.76
N ARG A 98 -7.51 -5.31 -15.38
CA ARG A 98 -7.23 -4.77 -16.72
C ARG A 98 -6.29 -5.73 -17.44
N GLY A 99 -6.68 -6.16 -18.64
CA GLY A 99 -5.84 -7.01 -19.50
C GLY A 99 -5.48 -8.38 -18.89
N GLY A 100 -6.39 -9.00 -18.13
CA GLY A 100 -6.16 -10.32 -17.50
C GLY A 100 -5.41 -10.29 -16.17
N TYR A 101 -4.97 -9.11 -15.71
CA TYR A 101 -4.30 -8.94 -14.42
C TYR A 101 -5.21 -8.25 -13.41
N VAL A 102 -5.12 -8.66 -12.15
CA VAL A 102 -5.71 -7.94 -11.01
C VAL A 102 -4.72 -6.89 -10.54
N GLN A 103 -5.16 -5.64 -10.54
CA GLN A 103 -4.41 -4.49 -10.06
C GLN A 103 -4.90 -4.14 -8.65
N LEU A 104 -3.95 -3.74 -7.81
CA LEU A 104 -4.17 -3.36 -6.42
C LEU A 104 -3.79 -1.89 -6.24
N SER A 105 -4.69 -1.08 -5.67
CA SER A 105 -4.35 0.24 -5.13
C SER A 105 -4.68 0.26 -3.65
N VAL A 106 -3.66 0.47 -2.83
CA VAL A 106 -3.82 0.69 -1.40
C VAL A 106 -3.67 2.18 -1.11
N LYS A 107 -4.58 2.72 -0.30
CA LYS A 107 -4.56 4.11 0.16
C LYS A 107 -4.72 4.15 1.67
N GLY A 108 -4.10 5.09 2.36
CA GLY A 108 -4.24 5.22 3.81
C GLY A 108 -3.69 6.54 4.35
N ASP A 109 -3.73 6.70 5.66
CA ASP A 109 -3.27 7.92 6.31
C ASP A 109 -1.74 7.96 6.41
N CYS A 110 -1.14 6.93 6.99
CA CYS A 110 0.29 6.75 7.14
C CYS A 110 0.63 5.25 7.20
N LEU A 111 1.92 4.92 7.33
CA LEU A 111 2.38 3.57 7.58
C LEU A 111 3.07 3.54 8.95
N ASN A 112 2.48 2.83 9.89
CA ASN A 112 2.97 2.73 11.27
C ASN A 112 3.65 1.38 11.46
N ALA A 113 4.73 1.33 12.24
CA ALA A 113 5.53 0.12 12.44
C ALA A 113 4.90 -0.91 13.39
N GLY A 114 3.79 -0.56 14.05
CA GLY A 114 3.29 -1.32 15.20
C GLY A 114 4.09 -1.02 16.46
N ASN A 115 3.62 -1.53 17.60
CA ASN A 115 4.33 -1.49 18.89
C ASN A 115 5.00 -2.84 19.16
#